data_AF-A0A6C1KC09-F1
#
_entry.id   AF-A0A6C1KC09-F1
#
_cell.length_a   1.000
_cell.length_b   1.000
_cell.length_c   1.000
_cell.angle_alpha   90.00
_cell.angle_beta   90.00
_cell.angle_gamma   90.00
#
_symmetry.space_group_name_H-M   'P 1'
#
loop_
_entity.id
_entity.type
_entity.pdbx_description
1 polymer ?
#
loop_
_entity_poly.entity_id
_entity_poly.type
_entity_poly.pdbx_seq_one_letter_code
_entity_poly.pdbx_strand_id
1 'polypeptide(L)' 'MKPRAALADKGYDAKANRAMARARGLAPAIPFKSNAKDRPVFFPKALYRGRARIEQCFGKLKRFKRVALRCEKTECGFA' A
#
# COMPACT_ATOMS: atom_id res chain seq x y z
N MET A 1 -15.26 3.40 15.03
CA MET A 1 -14.34 4.51 14.67
C MET A 1 -14.34 4.66 13.14
N LYS A 2 -14.70 5.83 12.60
CA LYS A 2 -14.77 6.04 11.13
C LYS A 2 -13.39 6.49 10.62
N PRO A 3 -12.78 5.81 9.63
CA PRO A 3 -11.48 6.24 9.11
C PRO A 3 -11.61 7.62 8.47
N ARG A 4 -10.54 8.43 8.50
CA ARG A 4 -10.52 9.78 7.91
C ARG A 4 -9.77 9.84 6.58
N ALA A 5 -8.94 8.84 6.30
CA ALA A 5 -8.12 8.76 5.10
C ALA A 5 -8.02 7.32 4.60
N ALA A 6 -7.88 7.16 3.29
CA ALA A 6 -7.60 5.90 2.62
C ALA A 6 -6.16 5.93 2.10
N LEU A 7 -5.30 5.11 2.69
CA LEU A 7 -3.91 4.91 2.25
C LEU A 7 -3.87 3.72 1.29
N ALA A 8 -3.28 3.91 0.11
CA ALA A 8 -3.08 2.82 -0.84
C ALA A 8 -1.76 2.97 -1.59
N ASP A 9 -1.34 1.87 -2.22
CA ASP A 9 -0.15 1.85 -3.05
C ASP A 9 -0.33 2.61 -4.37
N LYS A 10 0.78 3.04 -4.97
CA LYS A 10 0.83 3.66 -6.31
C LYS A 10 0.14 2.81 -7.38
N GLY A 11 0.08 1.48 -7.24
CA GLY A 11 -0.68 0.59 -8.10
C GLY A 11 -2.18 0.90 -8.14
N TYR A 12 -2.74 1.47 -7.07
CA TYR A 12 -4.15 1.81 -6.91
C TYR A 12 -4.52 3.22 -7.39
N ASP A 13 -3.67 3.85 -8.20
CA ASP A 13 -3.84 5.17 -8.80
C ASP A 13 -5.05 5.32 -9.76
N ALA A 14 -5.99 4.37 -9.80
CA ALA A 14 -7.20 4.47 -10.58
C ALA A 14 -8.13 5.58 -10.06
N LYS A 15 -8.74 6.34 -10.98
CA LYS A 15 -9.75 7.38 -10.66
C LYS A 15 -10.93 6.79 -9.87
N ALA A 16 -11.35 5.58 -10.21
CA ALA A 16 -12.41 4.84 -9.51
C ALA A 16 -12.09 4.63 -8.02
N ASN A 17 -10.87 4.21 -7.68
CA ASN A 17 -10.47 3.99 -6.29
C ASN A 17 -10.54 5.28 -5.47
N ARG A 18 -10.11 6.40 -6.06
CA ARG A 18 -10.19 7.72 -5.41
C ARG A 18 -11.63 8.21 -5.27
N ALA A 19 -12.46 7.98 -6.28
CA ALA A 19 -13.88 8.33 -6.25
C ALA A 19 -14.61 7.55 -5.15
N MET A 20 -14.35 6.24 -5.02
CA MET A 20 -14.91 5.40 -3.96
C MET A 20 -14.46 5.85 -2.57
N ALA A 21 -13.19 6.24 -2.41
CA ALA A 21 -12.70 6.79 -1.14
C ALA A 21 -13.45 8.09 -0.78
N ARG A 22 -13.60 9.01 -1.73
CA ARG A 22 -14.33 10.28 -1.54
C ARG A 22 -15.82 10.06 -1.25
N ALA A 23 -16.46 9.13 -1.95
CA ALA A 23 -17.87 8.76 -1.72
C ALA A 23 -18.09 8.22 -0.29
N ARG A 24 -17.06 7.62 0.32
CA ARG A 24 -17.06 7.17 1.71
C ARG A 24 -16.64 8.25 2.71
N GLY A 25 -16.42 9.49 2.27
CA GLY A 25 -15.94 10.60 3.10
C GLY A 25 -14.47 10.49 3.51
N LEU A 26 -13.66 9.72 2.77
CA LEU A 26 -12.24 9.48 3.06
C LEU A 26 -11.35 10.32 2.16
N ALA A 27 -10.28 10.88 2.74
CA ALA A 27 -9.23 11.53 1.96
C ALA A 27 -8.32 10.47 1.29
N PRO A 28 -8.23 10.38 -0.06
CA PRO A 28 -7.37 9.41 -0.71
C PRO A 28 -5.90 9.85 -0.67
N ALA A 29 -5.09 9.18 0.15
CA ALA A 29 -3.63 9.32 0.22
C ALA A 29 -2.97 8.25 -0.66
N ILE A 30 -3.23 8.30 -1.97
CA ILE A 30 -2.74 7.35 -2.97
C ILE A 30 -1.73 8.07 -3.88
N PRO A 31 -0.46 7.63 -3.94
CA PRO A 31 0.54 8.21 -4.85
C PRO A 31 0.10 8.11 -6.30
N PHE A 32 0.50 9.10 -7.09
CA PHE A 32 0.21 9.13 -8.52
C PHE A 32 1.23 8.33 -9.32
N LYS A 33 0.79 7.65 -10.39
CA LYS A 33 1.72 7.03 -11.33
C LYS A 33 2.54 8.10 -12.05
N SER A 34 3.74 7.72 -12.49
CA SER A 34 4.64 8.59 -13.25
C SER A 34 3.97 9.11 -14.53
N ASN A 35 3.07 8.31 -15.12
CA ASN A 35 2.33 8.62 -16.34
C ASN A 35 0.89 9.11 -16.08
N ALA A 36 0.56 9.46 -14.83
CA ALA A 36 -0.77 9.99 -14.51
C ALA A 36 -0.93 11.39 -15.11
N LYS A 37 -1.93 11.56 -15.99
CA LYS A 37 -2.26 12.84 -16.64
C LYS A 37 -2.76 13.89 -15.63
N ASP A 38 -3.58 13.46 -14.67
CA ASP A 38 -4.16 14.31 -13.63
C ASP A 38 -3.40 14.16 -12.30
N ARG A 39 -2.23 14.82 -12.20
CA ARG A 39 -1.46 14.84 -10.95
C ARG A 39 -1.79 16.13 -10.18
N PRO A 40 -2.36 16.05 -8.95
CA PRO A 40 -2.64 17.22 -8.15
C PRO A 40 -1.34 17.84 -7.65
N VAL A 41 -1.37 19.17 -7.51
CA VAL A 41 -0.28 19.98 -6.96
C VAL A 41 0.03 19.56 -5.50
N PHE A 42 -0.98 19.14 -4.76
CA PHE A 42 -0.86 18.72 -3.37
C PHE A 42 -1.04 17.21 -3.20
N PHE A 43 -0.07 16.58 -2.52
CA PHE A 43 -0.14 15.21 -2.05
C PHE A 43 0.19 15.15 -0.56
N PRO A 44 -0.64 14.52 0.29
CA PRO A 44 -0.42 14.48 1.73
C PRO A 44 0.71 13.51 2.11
N LYS A 45 1.97 13.94 1.89
CA LYS A 45 3.19 13.17 2.17
C LYS A 45 3.24 12.68 3.63
N ALA A 46 2.79 13.50 4.58
CA ALA A 46 2.79 13.16 6.00
C ALA A 46 1.91 11.95 6.32
N LEU A 47 0.70 11.88 5.74
CA LEU A 47 -0.17 10.70 5.87
C LEU A 47 0.45 9.48 5.21
N TYR A 48 1.05 9.65 4.03
CA TYR A 48 1.68 8.55 3.31
C TYR A 48 2.90 7.95 4.03
N ARG A 49 3.67 8.76 4.77
CA ARG A 49 4.80 8.29 5.61
C ARG A 49 4.37 7.26 6.67
N GLY A 50 3.13 7.31 7.14
CA GLY A 50 2.58 6.35 8.10
C GLY A 50 2.60 4.90 7.58
N ARG A 51 2.63 4.69 6.26
CA ARG A 51 2.73 3.38 5.64
C ARG A 51 4.02 2.63 5.99
N ALA A 52 5.13 3.34 6.21
CA ALA A 52 6.41 2.71 6.56
C ALA A 52 6.31 1.86 7.84
N ARG A 53 5.50 2.30 8.82
CA ARG A 53 5.26 1.54 10.05
C ARG A 53 4.48 0.25 9.79
N ILE A 54 3.49 0.30 8.89
CA ILE A 54 2.72 -0.86 8.46
C ILE A 54 3.63 -1.85 7.73
N GLU A 55 4.46 -1.36 6.80
CA GLU A 55 5.41 -2.18 6.04
C GLU A 55 6.49 -2.82 6.93
N GLN A 56 7.02 -2.09 7.92
CA GLN A 56 7.92 -2.65 8.93
C GLN A 56 7.25 -3.75 9.74
N CYS A 57 5.98 -3.58 10.13
CA CYS A 57 5.21 -4.60 10.85
C CYS A 57 5.05 -5.86 9.99
N PHE A 58 4.59 -5.73 8.74
CA PHE A 58 4.47 -6.85 7.82
C PHE A 58 5.82 -7.50 7.47
N GLY A 59 6.90 -6.71 7.38
CA GLY A 59 8.26 -7.22 7.20
C GLY A 59 8.70 -8.10 8.37
N LYS A 60 8.45 -7.66 9.61
CA LYS A 60 8.69 -8.47 10.81
C LYS A 60 7.84 -9.74 10.80
N LEU A 61 6.55 -9.64 10.50
CA LEU A 61 5.65 -10.80 10.40
C LEU A 61 6.12 -11.81 9.35
N LYS A 62 6.55 -11.34 8.17
CA LYS A 62 7.13 -12.21 7.13
C LYS A 62 8.42 -12.88 7.61
N ARG A 63 9.27 -12.15 8.34
CA ARG A 63 10.50 -12.71 8.93
C ARG A 63 10.19 -13.79 9.94
N PHE A 64 9.24 -13.55 10.84
CA PHE A 64 8.79 -14.56 11.80
C PHE A 64 8.12 -15.75 11.13
N LYS A 65 7.30 -15.53 10.09
CA LYS A 65 6.74 -16.63 9.29
C LYS A 65 7.84 -17.47 8.63
N ARG A 66 8.94 -16.87 8.16
CA ARG A 66 10.09 -17.62 7.61
C ARG A 66 10.80 -18.47 8.66
N VAL A 67 10.84 -18.01 9.91
CA VAL A 67 11.47 -18.73 11.02
C VAL A 67 10.55 -19.84 11.54
N ALA A 68 9.26 -19.55 11.74
CA ALA A 68 8.28 -20.51 12.27
C ALA A 68 7.81 -21.53 11.22
N LEU A 69 7.66 -21.08 9.99
CA LEU A 69 7.33 -21.90 8.83
C LEU A 69 8.61 -21.95 7.98
N ARG A 70 9.58 -22.82 8.34
CA ARG A 70 10.73 -23.14 7.48
C ARG A 70 10.24 -23.90 6.25
N CYS A 71 9.49 -23.21 5.39
CA CYS A 71 9.29 -23.58 4.00
C CYS A 71 10.58 -23.15 3.31
N GLU A 72 11.62 -23.97 3.50
CA GLU A 72 12.78 -23.95 2.63
C GLU A 72 12.21 -24.15 1.24
N LYS A 73 12.35 -23.14 0.40
CA LYS A 73 11.92 -23.21 -0.99
C LYS A 73 12.81 -24.29 -1.59
N THR A 74 12.32 -25.53 -1.63
CA THR A 74 13.01 -26.62 -2.30
C THR A 74 13.09 -26.23 -3.76
N GLU A 75 14.26 -25.76 -4.19
CA GLU A 75 14.60 -25.61 -5.61
C GLU A 75 14.80 -26.99 -6.23
N CYS A 76 13.80 -27.87 -6.10
CA CYS A 76 13.68 -29.07 -6.91
C CYS A 76 12.70 -28.73 -8.03
N GLY A 77 13.23 -28.06 -9.04
CA GLY A 77 12.50 -27.63 -10.22
C GLY A 77 13.31 -27.91 -11.48
N PHE A 78 13.56 -29.20 -11.72
CA PHE A 78 13.87 -29.87 -12.99
C PHE A 78 15.21 -29.54 -13.69
N ALA A 79 15.69 -30.58 -14.38
CA ALA A 79 16.95 -30.71 -15.10
C ALA A 79 17.12 -29.71 -16.25
#